data_AF-A0A3B9XJA4-F1
#
_entry.id   AF-A0A3B9XJA4-F1
#
_cell.length_a   1.000
_cell.length_b   1.000
_cell.length_c   1.000
_cell.angle_alpha   90.00
_cell.angle_beta   90.00
_cell.angle_gamma   90.00
#
_symmetry.space_group_name_H-M   'P 1'
#
loop_
_entity.id
_entity.type
_entity.pdbx_description
1 polymer ?
#
loop_
_entity_poly.entity_id
_entity_poly.type
_entity_poly.pdbx_seq_one_letter_code
_entity_poly.pdbx_strand_id
1 'polypeptide(L)'
;MLAMASEDALYYLDFCERKNLESQQANFQKQTKAQIQPGTNKILSKLQQELSAYFEGSLEKFETPLALIGTEFQKQVLKSL
;
A
#
# COMPACT_ATOMS: atom_id res chain seq x y z
N MET A 1 -1.92 9.36 6.29
CA MET A 1 -1.35 8.44 5.28
C MET A 1 -2.40 8.14 4.25
N LEU A 2 -2.01 7.88 3.00
CA LEU A 2 -2.85 7.34 1.94
C LEU A 2 -2.47 5.88 1.71
N ALA A 3 -3.45 5.00 1.62
CA ALA A 3 -3.24 3.60 1.27
C ALA A 3 -4.15 3.21 0.10
N MET A 4 -3.67 2.31 -0.76
CA MET A 4 -4.44 1.70 -1.84
C MET A 4 -4.29 0.18 -1.78
N ALA A 5 -5.41 -0.53 -1.76
CA ALA A 5 -5.46 -1.98 -1.66
C ALA A 5 -6.58 -2.56 -2.53
N SER A 6 -6.42 -3.79 -3.00
CA SER A 6 -7.54 -4.63 -3.44
C SER A 6 -8.13 -5.38 -2.25
N GLU A 7 -9.09 -6.26 -2.50
CA GLU A 7 -9.62 -7.19 -1.50
C GLU A 7 -8.57 -8.19 -0.99
N ASP A 8 -7.50 -8.42 -1.77
CA ASP A 8 -6.50 -9.46 -1.51
C ASP A 8 -5.20 -8.92 -0.90
N ALA A 9 -4.77 -7.73 -1.30
CA ALA A 9 -3.46 -7.20 -0.90
C ALA A 9 -3.35 -5.67 -0.95
N LEU A 10 -2.41 -5.15 -0.17
CA LEU A 10 -1.97 -3.77 -0.17
C LEU A 10 -1.03 -3.53 -1.34
N TYR A 11 -1.25 -2.47 -2.10
CA TYR A 11 -0.39 -2.09 -3.22
C TYR A 11 0.43 -0.84 -2.95
N TYR A 12 -0.07 0.05 -2.10
CA TYR A 12 0.56 1.36 -1.86
C TYR A 12 0.24 1.88 -0.47
N LEU A 13 1.24 2.47 0.17
CA LEU A 13 1.12 3.23 1.42
C LEU A 13 2.13 4.39 1.37
N ASP A 14 1.67 5.63 1.57
CA ASP A 14 2.54 6.81 1.62
C ASP A 14 1.93 7.92 2.48
N PHE A 15 2.73 8.93 2.81
CA PHE A 15 2.26 10.12 3.50
C PHE A 15 1.72 11.15 2.49
N CYS A 16 0.53 11.71 2.75
CA CYS A 16 -0.21 12.57 1.81
C CYS A 16 0.45 13.93 1.54
N GLU A 17 1.63 14.23 2.09
CA GLU A 17 2.27 15.55 1.96
C GLU A 17 2.95 15.78 0.61
N ARG A 18 2.97 14.79 -0.31
CA ARG A 18 3.68 14.91 -1.58
C ARG A 18 2.81 15.42 -2.73
N LYS A 19 3.35 16.39 -3.48
CA LYS A 19 2.80 16.97 -4.73
C LYS A 19 2.58 15.98 -5.90
N ASN A 20 2.90 14.69 -5.77
CA ASN A 20 2.95 13.73 -6.88
C ASN A 20 1.89 12.61 -6.80
N LEU A 21 0.88 12.74 -5.94
CA LEU A 21 -0.14 11.70 -5.75
C LEU A 21 -0.85 11.34 -7.06
N GLU A 22 -1.21 12.34 -7.86
CA GLU A 22 -1.90 12.16 -9.15
C GLU A 22 -1.06 11.35 -10.14
N SER A 23 0.23 11.66 -10.26
CA SER A 23 1.17 10.92 -11.12
C SER A 23 1.32 9.46 -10.68
N GLN A 24 1.38 9.21 -9.37
CA GLN A 24 1.47 7.86 -8.81
C GLN A 24 0.20 7.07 -9.07
N GLN A 25 -0.98 7.68 -8.86
CA GLN A 25 -2.27 7.07 -9.16
C GLN A 25 -2.43 6.77 -10.65
N ALA A 26 -2.05 7.70 -11.53
CA ALA A 26 -2.09 7.49 -12.97
C ALA A 26 -1.17 6.34 -13.42
N ASN A 27 0.03 6.25 -12.87
CA ASN A 27 0.95 5.15 -13.15
C ASN A 27 0.40 3.81 -12.66
N PHE A 28 -0.18 3.78 -11.45
CA PHE A 28 -0.84 2.59 -10.91
C PHE A 28 -1.99 2.13 -11.82
N GLN A 29 -2.89 3.04 -12.20
CA GLN A 29 -4.02 2.72 -13.08
C GLN A 29 -3.55 2.21 -14.45
N LYS A 30 -2.48 2.78 -15.01
CA LYS A 30 -1.90 2.29 -16.28
C LYS A 30 -1.38 0.85 -16.17
N GLN A 31 -0.75 0.50 -15.05
CA GLN A 31 -0.14 -0.81 -14.86
C GLN A 31 -1.16 -1.90 -14.50
N THR A 32 -2.15 -1.56 -13.67
CA THR A 32 -3.13 -2.54 -13.16
C THR A 32 -4.43 -2.57 -13.97
N LYS A 33 -4.71 -1.51 -14.77
CA LYS A 33 -6.01 -1.25 -15.40
C LYS A 33 -7.18 -1.19 -14.40
N ALA A 34 -6.88 -1.05 -13.11
CA ALA A 34 -7.88 -1.00 -12.06
C ALA A 34 -8.39 0.45 -11.87
N GLN A 35 -9.65 0.58 -11.46
CA GLN A 35 -10.19 1.87 -11.02
C GLN A 35 -9.93 2.05 -9.53
N ILE A 36 -9.49 3.25 -9.14
CA ILE A 36 -9.31 3.62 -7.73
C ILE A 36 -10.61 4.28 -7.26
N GLN A 37 -11.23 3.71 -6.23
CA GLN A 37 -12.43 4.27 -5.60
C GLN A 37 -12.16 4.59 -4.13
N PRO A 38 -12.64 5.73 -3.60
CA PRO A 38 -12.59 6.00 -2.18
C PRO A 38 -13.39 4.95 -1.40
N GLY A 39 -12.82 4.45 -0.31
CA GLY A 39 -13.49 3.46 0.52
C GLY A 39 -12.52 2.75 1.46
N THR A 40 -13.05 1.73 2.13
CA THR A 40 -12.27 0.82 2.95
C THR A 40 -12.54 -0.62 2.52
N ASN A 41 -11.63 -1.51 2.87
CA ASN A 41 -11.81 -2.95 2.70
C ASN A 41 -11.12 -3.71 3.85
N LYS A 42 -11.15 -5.04 3.78
CA LYS A 42 -10.56 -5.90 4.82
C LYS A 42 -9.06 -5.65 5.00
N ILE A 43 -8.33 -5.45 3.90
CA ILE A 43 -6.88 -5.19 3.91
C ILE A 43 -6.58 -3.82 4.54
N LEU A 44 -7.29 -2.77 4.15
CA LEU A 44 -7.12 -1.43 4.71
C LEU A 44 -7.48 -1.37 6.19
N SER A 45 -8.53 -2.08 6.60
CA SER A 45 -8.95 -2.17 7.99
C SER A 45 -7.90 -2.91 8.83
N LYS A 46 -7.36 -4.03 8.34
CA LYS A 46 -6.25 -4.76 8.97
C LYS A 46 -5.02 -3.88 9.10
N LEU A 47 -4.61 -3.23 8.00
CA LEU A 47 -3.46 -2.34 7.98
C LEU A 47 -3.61 -1.18 8.97
N GLN A 48 -4.81 -0.60 9.08
CA GLN A 48 -5.06 0.48 10.02
C GLN A 48 -4.84 0.04 11.48
N GLN A 49 -5.33 -1.15 11.84
CA GLN A 49 -5.11 -1.73 13.18
C GLN A 49 -3.63 -2.00 13.43
N GLU A 50 -2.93 -2.59 12.45
CA GLU A 50 -1.50 -2.87 12.55
C GLU A 50 -0.68 -1.59 12.67
N LEU A 51 -1.00 -0.55 11.90
CA LEU A 51 -0.34 0.75 12.01
C LEU A 51 -0.55 1.37 13.38
N SER A 52 -1.77 1.34 13.93
CA SER A 52 -2.03 1.82 15.29
C SER A 52 -1.16 1.09 16.32
N ALA A 53 -1.14 -0.25 16.28
CA ALA A 53 -0.32 -1.05 17.19
C ALA A 53 1.20 -0.81 17.00
N TYR A 54 1.65 -0.59 15.77
CA TYR A 54 3.03 -0.23 15.47
C TYR A 54 3.43 1.12 16.08
N PHE A 55 2.59 2.15 15.95
CA PHE A 55 2.86 3.46 16.55
C PHE A 55 2.76 3.46 18.08
N GLU A 56 1.99 2.53 18.65
CA GLU A 56 1.95 2.27 20.10
C GLU A 56 3.15 1.45 20.59
N GLY A 57 3.97 0.89 19.68
CA GLY A 57 5.12 0.06 20.01
C GLY A 57 4.77 -1.38 20.42
N SER A 58 3.52 -1.82 20.19
CA SER A 58 3.05 -3.17 20.53
C SER A 58 3.10 -4.16 19.36
N LEU A 59 3.40 -3.69 18.14
CA LEU A 59 3.54 -4.51 16.94
C LEU A 59 4.98 -4.50 16.40
N GLU A 60 5.56 -5.68 16.27
CA GLU A 60 6.90 -5.86 15.69
C GLU A 60 6.87 -6.29 14.21
N LYS A 61 5.77 -6.88 13.74
CA LYS A 61 5.63 -7.43 12.39
C LYS A 61 4.25 -7.16 11.82
N PHE A 62 4.21 -6.72 10.56
CA PHE A 62 2.98 -6.58 9.79
C PHE A 62 2.64 -7.92 9.11
N GLU A 63 1.36 -8.28 9.14
CA GLU A 63 0.84 -9.45 8.43
C GLU A 63 -0.09 -9.06 7.27
N THR A 64 -0.26 -7.77 7.02
CA THR A 64 -0.99 -7.28 5.85
C THR A 64 -0.33 -7.79 4.57
N PRO A 65 -1.05 -8.52 3.69
CA PRO A 65 -0.51 -9.00 2.43
C PRO A 65 -0.07 -7.85 1.54
N LEU A 66 1.12 -7.93 0.94
CA LEU A 66 1.69 -6.90 0.08
C LEU A 66 1.82 -7.39 -1.36
N ALA A 67 1.26 -6.63 -2.30
CA ALA A 67 1.42 -6.84 -3.73
C ALA A 67 2.41 -5.83 -4.32
N LEU A 68 3.57 -6.34 -4.76
CA LEU A 68 4.66 -5.51 -5.28
C LEU A 68 4.42 -5.11 -6.73
N ILE A 69 4.32 -3.80 -6.97
CA ILE A 69 4.25 -3.20 -8.30
C ILE A 69 5.57 -2.48 -8.59
N GLY A 70 6.10 -2.66 -9.80
CA GLY A 70 7.34 -2.02 -10.23
C GLY A 70 8.10 -2.83 -11.26
N THR A 71 9.32 -2.38 -11.56
CA THR A 71 10.27 -3.15 -12.37
C THR A 71 10.71 -4.41 -11.63
N GLU A 72 11.23 -5.39 -12.36
CA GLU A 72 11.77 -6.62 -11.75
C GLU A 72 12.88 -6.31 -10.73
N PHE A 73 13.71 -5.30 -11.01
CA PHE A 73 14.73 -4.83 -10.06
C PHE A 73 14.10 -4.29 -8.77
N GLN A 74 13.08 -3.43 -8.86
CA GLN A 74 12.39 -2.90 -7.69
C GLN A 74 11.76 -4.01 -6.84
N LYS A 75 11.09 -4.97 -7.48
CA LYS A 75 10.50 -6.12 -6.80
C LYS A 75 11.56 -6.97 -6.09
N GLN A 76 12.73 -7.18 -6.70
CA GLN A 76 13.82 -7.93 -6.08
C GLN A 76 14.36 -7.23 -4.84
N VAL A 77 14.63 -5.93 -4.92
CA VAL A 77 15.10 -5.13 -3.76
C VAL A 77 14.07 -5.16 -2.63
N LEU A 78 12.79 -4.96 -2.96
CA LEU A 78 11.70 -4.97 -1.97
C LEU A 78 11.53 -6.33 -1.28
N LYS A 79 11.80 -7.44 -1.96
CA LYS A 79 11.77 -8.79 -1.34
C LYS A 79 12.98 -9.09 -0.46
N SER A 80 14.04 -8.29 -0.54
CA SER A 80 15.27 -8.48 0.23
C SER A 80 15.33 -7.64 1.51
N LEU A 81 14.35 -6.77 1.73
CA LEU A 81 14.14 -5.98 2.94
C LEU A 81 13.33 -6.78 3.96
#